data_AF-A0A1A9AS77-F1
#
_entry.id   AF-A0A1A9AS77-F1
#
_cell.length_a   1.000
_cell.length_b   1.000
_cell.length_c   1.000
_cell.angle_alpha   90.00
_cell.angle_beta   90.00
_cell.angle_gamma   90.00
#
_symmetry.space_group_name_H-M   'P 1'
#
loop_
_entity.id
_entity.type
_entity.pdbx_description
1 polymer ?
#
loop_
_entity_poly.entity_id
_entity_poly.type
_entity_poly.pdbx_seq_one_letter_code
_entity_poly.pdbx_strand_id
1 'polypeptide(L)'
;MATEDDPDINGLQSEIIYYKLNKASDDYTQDSENFWNTAIAYHPMNKLSIFPSLAKGFYYVSKMNVLDKYYDERWNFLYFWAGIKMIENLEGSDSLHGFSFKDLMDLLKMVRSINDNGSSYTDDMLKMNKDNFKDLKEVYDYLENYESINLKIDFSGNSPCTARYKEYVTKAHELYKREKAKCHGNNKDEYCRILNSFLLKQ
;
A
#
# COMPACT_ATOMS: atom_id res chain seq x y z
N MET A 1 22.35 4.34 -8.21
CA MET A 1 22.35 5.81 -8.05
C MET A 1 21.76 6.09 -6.68
N ALA A 2 22.50 6.77 -5.81
CA ALA A 2 21.98 7.20 -4.52
C ALA A 2 20.80 8.14 -4.77
N THR A 3 19.60 7.77 -4.32
CA THR A 3 18.45 8.66 -4.31
C THR A 3 18.77 9.77 -3.32
N GLU A 4 19.00 11.00 -3.79
CA GLU A 4 18.96 12.16 -2.91
C GLU A 4 17.60 12.14 -2.20
N ASP A 5 17.64 12.09 -0.87
CA ASP A 5 16.46 12.20 -0.02
C ASP A 5 15.82 13.56 -0.26
N ASP A 6 14.65 13.56 -0.90
CA ASP A 6 13.91 14.79 -1.14
C ASP A 6 12.99 15.03 0.08
N PRO A 7 13.24 16.08 0.88
CA PRO A 7 12.48 16.32 2.09
C PRO A 7 11.00 16.61 1.83
N ASP A 8 10.67 17.13 0.65
CA ASP A 8 9.29 17.44 0.27
C ASP A 8 8.51 16.17 -0.08
N ILE A 9 9.19 15.18 -0.68
CA ILE A 9 8.63 13.85 -0.96
C ILE A 9 8.55 13.01 0.32
N ASN A 10 9.61 12.99 1.12
CA ASN A 10 9.68 12.17 2.33
C ASN A 10 8.67 12.61 3.40
N GLY A 11 8.17 13.84 3.32
CA GLY A 11 7.11 14.37 4.20
C GLY A 11 5.69 13.95 3.80
N LEU A 12 5.50 13.32 2.63
CA LEU A 12 4.20 12.84 2.18
C LEU A 12 3.68 11.73 3.10
N GLN A 13 2.37 11.71 3.32
CA GLN A 13 1.72 10.78 4.23
C GLN A 13 1.99 9.33 3.85
N SER A 14 1.88 9.00 2.56
CA SER A 14 2.15 7.67 2.00
C SER A 14 3.62 7.26 2.20
N GLU A 15 4.57 8.16 1.96
CA GLU A 15 6.01 7.86 2.09
C GLU A 15 6.40 7.56 3.55
N ILE A 16 5.82 8.29 4.50
CA ILE A 16 6.07 8.06 5.93
C ILE A 16 5.61 6.66 6.34
N ILE A 17 4.40 6.23 5.96
CA ILE A 17 3.91 4.91 6.37
C ILE A 17 4.62 3.78 5.64
N TYR A 18 4.95 3.94 4.36
CA TYR A 18 5.76 2.97 3.62
C TYR A 18 7.18 2.85 4.21
N TYR A 19 7.76 3.96 4.67
CA TYR A 19 9.02 3.93 5.42
C TYR A 19 8.89 3.10 6.71
N LYS A 20 7.83 3.32 7.50
CA LYS A 20 7.58 2.54 8.73
C LYS A 20 7.41 1.04 8.40
N LEU A 21 6.66 0.69 7.37
CA LEU A 21 6.49 -0.70 6.90
C LEU A 21 7.82 -1.34 6.46
N ASN A 22 8.66 -0.59 5.73
CA ASN A 22 9.98 -1.08 5.33
C ASN A 22 10.95 -1.25 6.51
N LYS A 23 10.75 -0.51 7.60
CA LYS A 23 11.57 -0.55 8.82
C LYS A 23 11.01 -1.44 9.92
N ALA A 24 9.80 -1.98 9.75
CA ALA A 24 9.17 -2.88 10.70
C ALA A 24 10.14 -4.03 11.05
N SER A 25 10.45 -4.15 12.33
CA SER A 25 11.50 -5.05 12.83
C SER A 25 11.04 -5.97 13.95
N ASP A 26 9.84 -5.73 14.50
CA ASP A 26 9.28 -6.49 15.61
C ASP A 26 9.24 -7.99 15.31
N ASP A 27 9.62 -8.77 16.31
CA ASP A 27 9.66 -10.23 16.21
C ASP A 27 8.28 -10.83 16.47
N TYR A 28 7.53 -11.01 15.38
CA TYR A 28 6.20 -11.63 15.41
C TYR A 28 6.23 -13.11 15.86
N THR A 29 7.39 -13.78 15.87
CA THR A 29 7.48 -15.19 16.26
C THR A 29 7.36 -15.41 17.76
N GLN A 30 7.55 -14.35 18.55
CA GLN A 30 7.40 -14.38 20.02
C GLN A 30 6.02 -13.91 20.50
N ASP A 31 5.12 -13.56 19.58
CA ASP A 31 3.77 -13.15 19.94
C ASP A 31 3.00 -14.34 20.56
N SER A 32 2.15 -14.04 21.56
CA SER A 32 1.36 -15.04 22.28
C SER A 32 0.25 -15.67 21.43
N GLU A 33 -0.18 -15.02 20.37
CA GLU A 33 -1.23 -15.50 19.48
C GLU A 33 -0.68 -16.54 18.49
N ASN A 34 -1.31 -17.72 18.47
CA ASN A 34 -0.93 -18.82 17.56
C ASN A 34 -0.93 -18.41 16.08
N PHE A 35 -1.70 -17.39 15.71
CA PHE A 35 -1.70 -16.86 14.36
C PHE A 35 -0.29 -16.38 13.94
N TRP A 36 0.41 -15.65 14.80
CA TRP A 36 1.71 -15.07 14.48
C TRP A 36 2.85 -16.08 14.67
N ASN A 37 2.94 -16.69 15.86
CA ASN A 37 4.05 -17.59 16.20
C ASN A 37 4.00 -18.94 15.47
N THR A 38 2.85 -19.29 14.87
CA THR A 38 2.68 -20.56 14.16
C THR A 38 2.23 -20.33 12.72
N ALA A 39 1.03 -19.78 12.50
CA ALA A 39 0.47 -19.74 11.14
C ALA A 39 1.29 -18.86 10.18
N ILE A 40 1.72 -17.67 10.61
CA ILE A 40 2.58 -16.78 9.82
C ILE A 40 4.04 -17.27 9.84
N ALA A 41 4.58 -17.66 11.00
CA ALA A 41 5.96 -18.13 11.12
C ALA A 41 6.29 -19.33 10.21
N TYR A 42 5.36 -20.27 10.07
CA TYR A 42 5.53 -21.48 9.26
C TYR A 42 4.75 -21.43 7.93
N HIS A 43 4.29 -20.25 7.51
CA HIS A 43 3.52 -20.13 6.27
C HIS A 43 4.36 -20.60 5.06
N PRO A 44 3.78 -21.34 4.08
CA PRO A 44 4.52 -21.85 2.93
C PRO A 44 5.26 -20.79 2.10
N MET A 45 4.75 -19.55 2.10
CA MET A 45 5.38 -18.42 1.41
C MET A 45 6.71 -17.97 2.05
N ASN A 46 7.11 -18.52 3.20
CA ASN A 46 8.43 -18.26 3.81
C ASN A 46 9.61 -18.68 2.92
N LYS A 47 9.37 -19.44 1.85
CA LYS A 47 10.33 -19.74 0.79
C LYS A 47 10.68 -18.51 -0.07
N LEU A 48 9.82 -17.49 -0.09
CA LEU A 48 10.09 -16.23 -0.80
C LEU A 48 11.06 -15.38 0.04
N SER A 49 12.09 -14.84 -0.61
CA SER A 49 13.06 -13.95 0.03
C SER A 49 12.42 -12.71 0.65
N ILE A 50 11.32 -12.22 0.07
CA ILE A 50 10.56 -11.06 0.56
C ILE A 50 9.67 -11.37 1.77
N PHE A 51 9.38 -12.65 2.05
CA PHE A 51 8.36 -13.02 3.05
C PHE A 51 8.69 -12.54 4.47
N PRO A 52 9.94 -12.62 4.97
CA PRO A 52 10.28 -12.06 6.29
C PRO A 52 9.96 -10.56 6.40
N SER A 53 10.12 -9.80 5.31
CA SER A 53 9.74 -8.37 5.29
C SER A 53 8.21 -8.24 5.31
N LEU A 54 7.50 -9.00 4.47
CA LEU A 54 6.03 -9.00 4.44
C LEU A 54 5.43 -9.34 5.81
N ALA A 55 5.88 -10.41 6.46
CA ALA A 55 5.39 -10.86 7.76
C ALA A 55 5.55 -9.78 8.85
N LYS A 56 6.69 -9.08 8.87
CA LYS A 56 6.91 -7.94 9.78
C LYS A 56 6.01 -6.76 9.48
N GLY A 57 5.78 -6.45 8.20
CA GLY A 57 4.82 -5.43 7.79
C GLY A 57 3.38 -5.76 8.20
N PHE A 58 2.97 -7.02 8.01
CA PHE A 58 1.66 -7.53 8.45
C PHE A 58 1.48 -7.37 9.97
N TYR A 59 2.50 -7.77 10.73
CA TYR A 59 2.49 -7.66 12.18
C TYR A 59 2.40 -6.20 12.64
N TYR A 60 3.24 -5.33 12.09
CA TYR A 60 3.26 -3.90 12.40
C TYR A 60 1.88 -3.25 12.20
N VAL A 61 1.22 -3.53 11.07
CA VAL A 61 -0.12 -3.00 10.78
C VAL A 61 -1.19 -3.57 11.70
N SER A 62 -1.08 -4.85 12.03
CA SER A 62 -2.05 -5.54 12.88
C SER A 62 -1.99 -5.08 14.34
N LYS A 63 -0.80 -4.75 14.84
CA LYS A 63 -0.57 -4.23 16.19
C LYS A 63 -0.52 -2.70 16.26
N MET A 64 -0.86 -2.01 15.17
CA MET A 64 -0.87 -0.55 15.12
C MET A 64 -1.81 0.02 16.17
N ASN A 65 -1.38 1.07 16.87
CA ASN A 65 -2.19 1.74 17.88
C ASN A 65 -3.42 2.41 17.22
N VAL A 66 -4.60 2.25 17.82
CA VAL A 66 -5.87 2.87 17.36
C VAL A 66 -5.82 4.39 17.28
N LEU A 67 -4.89 5.04 18.00
CA LEU A 67 -4.67 6.47 17.99
C LEU A 67 -3.60 6.92 16.97
N ASP A 68 -2.94 5.99 16.27
CA ASP A 68 -2.03 6.36 15.18
C ASP A 68 -2.85 6.99 14.05
N LYS A 69 -2.37 8.11 13.51
CA LYS A 69 -3.07 8.84 12.44
C LYS A 69 -3.31 8.01 11.18
N TYR A 70 -2.54 6.95 10.98
CA TYR A 70 -2.68 6.03 9.85
C TYR A 70 -3.59 4.85 10.15
N TYR A 71 -4.17 4.76 11.35
CA TYR A 71 -4.87 3.57 11.78
C TYR A 71 -6.00 3.20 10.83
N ASP A 72 -6.84 4.14 10.42
CA ASP A 72 -8.00 3.82 9.56
C ASP A 72 -7.59 3.35 8.15
N GLU A 73 -6.48 3.86 7.61
CA GLU A 73 -5.97 3.52 6.28
C GLU A 73 -4.95 2.38 6.26
N ARG A 74 -4.50 1.92 7.42
CA ARG A 74 -3.35 1.00 7.55
C ARG A 74 -3.46 -0.24 6.66
N TRP A 75 -4.67 -0.75 6.46
CA TRP A 75 -4.93 -1.91 5.62
C TRP A 75 -4.78 -1.61 4.13
N ASN A 76 -5.21 -0.44 3.66
CA ASN A 76 -5.02 -0.04 2.27
C ASN A 76 -3.54 0.20 1.97
N PHE A 77 -2.81 0.87 2.89
CA PHE A 77 -1.36 1.00 2.78
C PHE A 77 -0.66 -0.36 2.77
N LEU A 78 -1.08 -1.29 3.63
CA LEU A 78 -0.51 -2.63 3.65
C LEU A 78 -0.75 -3.37 2.32
N TYR A 79 -1.97 -3.30 1.79
CA TYR A 79 -2.36 -3.89 0.52
C TYR A 79 -1.45 -3.43 -0.61
N PHE A 80 -1.29 -2.11 -0.78
CA PHE A 80 -0.45 -1.56 -1.84
C PHE A 80 1.03 -1.84 -1.62
N TRP A 81 1.54 -1.69 -0.41
CA TRP A 81 2.94 -1.96 -0.09
C TRP A 81 3.33 -3.42 -0.35
N ALA A 82 2.51 -4.37 0.13
CA ALA A 82 2.76 -5.78 -0.05
C ALA A 82 2.62 -6.20 -1.53
N GLY A 83 1.61 -5.66 -2.22
CA GLY A 83 1.38 -5.91 -3.64
C GLY A 83 2.56 -5.49 -4.52
N ILE A 84 3.10 -4.28 -4.33
CA ILE A 84 4.28 -3.83 -5.09
C ILE A 84 5.49 -4.73 -4.83
N LYS A 85 5.79 -5.08 -3.57
CA LYS A 85 6.89 -6.00 -3.26
C LYS A 85 6.74 -7.36 -3.94
N MET A 86 5.51 -7.88 -3.99
CA MET A 86 5.26 -9.14 -4.66
C MET A 86 5.39 -9.03 -6.18
N ILE A 87 4.94 -7.93 -6.78
CA ILE A 87 5.13 -7.68 -8.22
C ILE A 87 6.62 -7.61 -8.55
N GLU A 88 7.41 -6.86 -7.79
CA GLU A 88 8.87 -6.77 -7.95
C GLU A 88 9.55 -8.14 -7.80
N ASN A 89 9.11 -8.94 -6.82
CA ASN A 89 9.63 -10.30 -6.62
C ASN A 89 9.27 -11.24 -7.79
N LEU A 90 8.06 -11.13 -8.34
CA LEU A 90 7.60 -11.93 -9.48
C LEU A 90 8.26 -11.53 -10.81
N GLU A 91 8.58 -10.25 -10.98
CA GLU A 91 9.34 -9.73 -12.13
C GLU A 91 10.85 -10.06 -12.01
N GLY A 92 11.32 -10.38 -10.81
CA GLY A 92 12.69 -10.74 -10.49
C GLY A 92 13.03 -12.24 -10.59
N SER A 93 14.23 -12.59 -10.13
CA SER A 93 14.79 -13.95 -10.19
C SER A 93 14.16 -14.95 -9.21
N ASP A 94 13.37 -14.47 -8.24
CA ASP A 94 12.75 -15.29 -7.19
C ASP A 94 11.36 -15.86 -7.58
N SER A 95 10.97 -15.72 -8.85
CA SER A 95 9.77 -16.32 -9.44
C SER A 95 9.73 -17.86 -9.41
N LEU A 96 10.83 -18.50 -9.00
CA LEU A 96 11.03 -19.95 -9.02
C LEU A 96 10.21 -20.73 -7.97
N HIS A 97 9.58 -20.06 -7.00
CA HIS A 97 8.90 -20.72 -5.88
C HIS A 97 7.42 -21.04 -6.11
N GLY A 98 6.86 -20.72 -7.28
CA GLY A 98 5.50 -21.11 -7.68
C GLY A 98 4.36 -20.35 -6.97
N PHE A 99 4.67 -19.33 -6.18
CA PHE A 99 3.68 -18.43 -5.61
C PHE A 99 3.28 -17.33 -6.62
N SER A 100 2.01 -16.97 -6.58
CA SER A 100 1.38 -16.00 -7.47
C SER A 100 0.93 -14.75 -6.71
N PHE A 101 0.56 -13.71 -7.44
CA PHE A 101 -0.05 -12.52 -6.85
C PHE A 101 -1.35 -12.83 -6.08
N LYS A 102 -2.09 -13.85 -6.53
CA LYS A 102 -3.30 -14.33 -5.84
C LYS A 102 -2.98 -14.92 -4.46
N ASP A 103 -1.87 -15.65 -4.32
CA ASP A 103 -1.46 -16.20 -3.03
C ASP A 103 -1.17 -15.09 -2.00
N LEU A 104 -0.60 -13.97 -2.45
CA LEU A 104 -0.48 -12.77 -1.62
C LEU A 104 -1.86 -12.23 -1.21
N MET A 105 -2.81 -12.12 -2.14
CA MET A 105 -4.15 -11.60 -1.84
C MET A 105 -4.90 -12.48 -0.83
N ASP A 106 -4.78 -13.80 -0.96
CA ASP A 106 -5.36 -14.74 -0.01
C ASP A 106 -4.73 -14.59 1.39
N LEU A 107 -3.40 -14.38 1.45
CA LEU A 107 -2.70 -14.11 2.71
C LEU A 107 -3.11 -12.76 3.34
N LEU A 108 -3.18 -11.69 2.55
CA LEU A 108 -3.65 -10.37 3.00
C LEU A 108 -5.07 -10.45 3.57
N LYS A 109 -5.97 -11.17 2.88
CA LYS A 109 -7.34 -11.43 3.35
C LYS A 109 -7.33 -12.11 4.72
N MET A 110 -6.53 -13.18 4.87
CA MET A 110 -6.41 -13.93 6.12
C MET A 110 -5.91 -13.04 7.26
N VAL A 111 -4.83 -12.30 7.04
CA VAL A 111 -4.23 -11.39 8.04
C VAL A 111 -5.25 -10.37 8.50
N ARG A 112 -5.92 -9.68 7.58
CA ARG A 112 -6.91 -8.64 7.94
C ARG A 112 -8.10 -9.21 8.69
N SER A 113 -8.67 -10.33 8.22
CA SER A 113 -9.83 -10.97 8.86
C SER A 113 -9.57 -11.29 10.32
N ILE A 114 -8.39 -11.82 10.64
CA ILE A 114 -8.03 -12.20 12.01
C ILE A 114 -7.75 -10.97 12.89
N ASN A 115 -7.21 -9.90 12.33
CA ASN A 115 -6.70 -8.75 13.10
C ASN A 115 -7.59 -7.49 13.03
N ASP A 116 -8.75 -7.55 12.35
CA ASP A 116 -9.63 -6.40 12.11
C ASP A 116 -11.11 -6.76 12.33
N ASN A 117 -11.42 -7.52 13.38
CA ASN A 117 -12.77 -7.95 13.75
C ASN A 117 -13.53 -8.68 12.63
N GLY A 118 -12.85 -9.52 11.84
CA GLY A 118 -13.45 -10.22 10.70
C GLY A 118 -13.62 -9.36 9.44
N SER A 119 -13.15 -8.11 9.45
CA SER A 119 -13.16 -7.26 8.26
C SER A 119 -12.28 -7.85 7.16
N SER A 120 -12.64 -7.59 5.91
CA SER A 120 -11.91 -8.07 4.74
C SER A 120 -11.70 -6.93 3.76
N TYR A 121 -10.70 -7.07 2.90
CA TYR A 121 -10.68 -6.34 1.64
C TYR A 121 -11.92 -6.68 0.81
N THR A 122 -12.32 -5.77 -0.07
CA THR A 122 -13.40 -6.04 -1.00
C THR A 122 -12.99 -7.15 -1.97
N ASP A 123 -13.97 -7.90 -2.47
CA ASP A 123 -13.69 -8.96 -3.44
C ASP A 123 -12.98 -8.43 -4.69
N ASP A 124 -13.30 -7.21 -5.11
CA ASP A 124 -12.64 -6.56 -6.24
C ASP A 124 -11.15 -6.33 -5.95
N MET A 125 -10.80 -5.81 -4.76
CA MET A 125 -9.40 -5.61 -4.37
C MET A 125 -8.62 -6.93 -4.38
N LEU A 126 -9.25 -8.03 -3.97
CA LEU A 126 -8.63 -9.35 -3.94
C LEU A 126 -8.48 -10.00 -5.32
N LYS A 127 -9.29 -9.58 -6.31
CA LYS A 127 -9.24 -10.07 -7.70
C LYS A 127 -8.40 -9.21 -8.63
N MET A 128 -8.00 -8.02 -8.18
CA MET A 128 -7.17 -7.08 -8.92
C MET A 128 -5.95 -7.77 -9.55
N ASN A 129 -5.75 -7.54 -10.85
CA ASN A 129 -4.57 -8.02 -11.55
C ASN A 129 -3.34 -7.12 -11.27
N LYS A 130 -2.15 -7.64 -11.53
CA LYS A 130 -0.90 -6.88 -11.34
C LYS A 130 -0.76 -5.69 -12.30
N ASP A 131 -1.41 -5.76 -13.47
CA ASP A 131 -1.18 -4.80 -14.57
C ASP A 131 -1.72 -3.40 -14.22
N ASN A 132 -2.87 -3.32 -13.57
CA ASN A 132 -3.46 -2.04 -13.15
C ASN A 132 -3.12 -1.65 -11.70
N PHE A 133 -2.39 -2.51 -10.98
CA PHE A 133 -2.13 -2.33 -9.55
C PHE A 133 -1.25 -1.11 -9.26
N LYS A 134 -0.21 -0.89 -10.07
CA LYS A 134 0.73 0.25 -9.91
C LYS A 134 0.01 1.58 -10.08
N ASP A 135 -0.79 1.72 -11.13
CA ASP A 135 -1.60 2.92 -11.37
C ASP A 135 -2.60 3.16 -10.24
N LEU A 136 -3.29 2.11 -9.76
CA LEU A 136 -4.22 2.25 -8.64
C LEU A 136 -3.53 2.72 -7.37
N LYS A 137 -2.34 2.18 -7.07
CA LYS A 137 -1.52 2.61 -5.94
C LYS A 137 -1.16 4.09 -6.05
N GLU A 138 -0.65 4.52 -7.20
CA GLU A 138 -0.22 5.91 -7.38
C GLU A 138 -1.39 6.89 -7.22
N VAL A 139 -2.58 6.52 -7.72
CA VAL A 139 -3.80 7.31 -7.49
C VAL A 139 -4.20 7.31 -6.02
N TYR A 140 -4.16 6.16 -5.35
CA TYR A 140 -4.47 6.07 -3.92
C TYR A 140 -3.51 6.93 -3.09
N ASP A 141 -2.19 6.82 -3.32
CA ASP A 141 -1.19 7.62 -2.63
C ASP A 141 -1.40 9.12 -2.86
N TYR A 142 -1.74 9.52 -4.09
CA TYR A 142 -2.06 10.91 -4.40
C TYR A 142 -3.26 11.43 -3.61
N LEU A 143 -4.31 10.62 -3.48
CA LEU A 143 -5.50 10.92 -2.69
C LEU A 143 -5.12 11.10 -1.20
N GLU A 144 -4.42 10.14 -0.60
CA GLU A 144 -3.98 10.23 0.81
C GLU A 144 -3.03 11.41 1.07
N ASN A 145 -2.24 11.78 0.06
CA ASN A 145 -1.33 12.91 0.16
C ASN A 145 -2.00 14.27 -0.11
N TYR A 146 -3.24 14.29 -0.63
CA TYR A 146 -3.85 15.49 -1.20
C TYR A 146 -3.91 16.65 -0.21
N GLU A 147 -4.30 16.42 1.05
CA GLU A 147 -4.37 17.47 2.07
C GLU A 147 -2.99 18.11 2.29
N SER A 148 -1.95 17.29 2.44
CA SER A 148 -0.58 17.78 2.64
C SER A 148 -0.04 18.54 1.43
N ILE A 149 -0.38 18.07 0.23
CA ILE A 149 -0.01 18.73 -1.03
C ILE A 149 -0.71 20.08 -1.13
N ASN A 150 -2.02 20.11 -0.85
CA ASN A 150 -2.83 21.32 -0.94
C ASN A 150 -2.36 22.38 0.06
N LEU A 151 -2.11 22.00 1.32
CA LEU A 151 -1.55 22.91 2.32
C LEU A 151 -0.21 23.50 1.89
N LYS A 152 0.68 22.70 1.29
CA LYS A 152 1.99 23.19 0.85
C LYS A 152 1.90 24.19 -0.30
N ILE A 153 0.99 23.93 -1.24
CA ILE A 153 0.76 24.78 -2.42
C ILE A 153 0.03 26.08 -2.01
N ASP A 154 -1.07 25.96 -1.27
CA ASP A 154 -1.96 27.09 -0.96
C ASP A 154 -1.38 28.03 0.10
N PHE A 155 -0.71 27.49 1.13
CA PHE A 155 -0.27 28.30 2.27
C PHE A 155 0.92 29.20 1.94
N SER A 156 1.66 28.89 0.88
CA SER A 156 2.94 29.55 0.63
C SER A 156 2.91 30.60 -0.46
N GLY A 157 2.07 30.48 -1.50
CA GLY A 157 2.03 31.35 -2.68
C GLY A 157 3.37 31.50 -3.45
N ASN A 158 4.49 31.07 -2.87
CA ASN A 158 5.88 31.40 -3.16
C ASN A 158 6.88 30.47 -2.44
N SER A 159 6.47 29.43 -1.67
CA SER A 159 7.47 28.50 -1.11
C SER A 159 8.01 27.66 -2.26
N PRO A 160 9.32 27.68 -2.52
CA PRO A 160 9.91 26.82 -3.53
C PRO A 160 9.71 25.37 -3.08
N CYS A 161 8.97 24.60 -3.88
CA CYS A 161 9.00 23.15 -3.79
C CYS A 161 10.21 22.65 -4.57
N THR A 162 10.76 21.50 -4.19
CA THR A 162 11.80 20.85 -5.00
C THR A 162 11.27 20.50 -6.40
N ALA A 163 12.19 20.42 -7.37
CA ALA A 163 11.84 20.04 -8.73
C ALA A 163 11.20 18.65 -8.80
N ARG A 164 11.68 17.70 -7.99
CA ARG A 164 11.16 16.34 -7.91
C ARG A 164 9.80 16.27 -7.23
N TYR A 165 9.53 17.08 -6.21
CA TYR A 165 8.18 17.21 -5.65
C TYR A 165 7.18 17.74 -6.68
N LYS A 166 7.56 18.79 -7.43
CA LYS A 166 6.72 19.31 -8.51
C LYS A 166 6.45 18.24 -9.58
N GLU A 167 7.47 17.49 -9.97
CA GLU A 167 7.32 16.39 -10.94
C GLU A 167 6.39 15.29 -10.42
N TYR A 168 6.54 14.89 -9.15
CA TYR A 168 5.67 13.92 -8.50
C TYR A 168 4.21 14.39 -8.52
N VAL A 169 3.93 15.61 -8.02
CA VAL A 169 2.56 16.14 -7.94
C VAL A 169 1.93 16.25 -9.33
N THR A 170 2.67 16.74 -10.33
CA THR A 170 2.16 16.84 -11.70
C THR A 170 1.80 15.47 -12.26
N LYS A 171 2.70 14.49 -12.19
CA LYS A 171 2.46 13.13 -12.72
C LYS A 171 1.30 12.43 -12.00
N ALA A 172 1.30 12.49 -10.67
CA ALA A 172 0.26 11.89 -9.85
C ALA A 172 -1.11 12.51 -10.14
N HIS A 173 -1.18 13.83 -10.29
CA HIS A 173 -2.42 14.54 -10.64
C HIS A 173 -2.92 14.22 -12.05
N GLU A 174 -2.02 14.15 -13.04
CA GLU A 174 -2.36 13.76 -14.41
C GLU A 174 -2.89 12.31 -14.47
N LEU A 175 -2.24 11.39 -13.77
CA LEU A 175 -2.67 10.02 -13.62
C LEU A 175 -4.06 9.95 -12.98
N TYR A 176 -4.26 10.63 -11.85
CA TYR A 176 -5.55 10.72 -11.18
C TYR A 176 -6.66 11.20 -12.13
N LYS A 177 -6.43 12.28 -12.88
CA LYS A 177 -7.41 12.81 -13.84
C LYS A 177 -7.74 11.79 -14.93
N ARG A 178 -6.73 11.11 -15.46
CA ARG A 178 -6.87 10.10 -16.51
C ARG A 178 -7.72 8.92 -16.02
N GLU A 179 -7.37 8.35 -14.87
CA GLU A 179 -8.06 7.18 -14.33
C GLU A 179 -9.47 7.53 -13.83
N LYS A 180 -9.66 8.71 -13.22
CA LYS A 180 -10.99 9.21 -12.85
C LYS A 180 -11.90 9.39 -14.08
N ALA A 181 -11.37 9.94 -15.17
CA ALA A 181 -12.14 10.10 -16.41
C ALA A 181 -12.49 8.73 -17.04
N LYS A 182 -11.54 7.80 -17.07
CA LYS A 182 -11.73 6.42 -17.55
C LYS A 182 -12.81 5.68 -16.76
N CYS A 183 -12.90 5.91 -15.46
CA CYS A 183 -13.86 5.26 -14.58
C CYS A 183 -15.18 6.04 -14.37
N HIS A 184 -15.31 7.21 -15.00
CA HIS A 184 -16.53 8.00 -14.91
C HIS A 184 -17.74 7.24 -15.46
N GLY A 185 -18.72 6.98 -14.59
CA GLY A 185 -19.93 6.22 -14.95
C GLY A 185 -19.72 4.71 -15.15
N ASN A 186 -18.49 4.20 -14.94
CA ASN A 186 -18.19 2.78 -15.04
C ASN A 186 -18.09 2.13 -13.66
N ASN A 187 -19.11 1.36 -13.29
CA ASN A 187 -19.12 0.54 -12.06
C ASN A 187 -19.11 -0.97 -12.36
N LYS A 188 -18.86 -1.37 -13.61
CA LYS A 188 -18.86 -2.78 -14.04
C LYS A 188 -17.47 -3.39 -14.04
N ASP A 189 -16.45 -2.58 -14.29
CA ASP A 189 -15.05 -2.97 -14.22
C ASP A 189 -14.55 -3.01 -12.76
N GLU A 190 -13.77 -4.04 -12.41
CA GLU A 190 -13.24 -4.24 -11.04
C GLU A 190 -12.34 -3.07 -10.63
N TYR A 191 -11.45 -2.64 -11.52
CA TYR A 191 -10.56 -1.51 -11.27
C TYR A 191 -11.35 -0.22 -11.00
N CYS A 192 -12.36 0.08 -11.83
CA CYS A 192 -13.17 1.27 -11.62
C CYS A 192 -14.04 1.23 -10.37
N ARG A 193 -14.54 0.07 -9.94
CA ARG A 193 -15.25 -0.04 -8.66
C ARG A 193 -14.36 0.29 -7.47
N ILE A 194 -13.11 -0.17 -7.49
CA ILE A 194 -12.16 0.13 -6.43
C ILE A 194 -11.74 1.60 -6.46
N LEU A 195 -11.41 2.12 -7.63
CA LEU A 195 -11.07 3.54 -7.74
C LEU A 195 -12.22 4.41 -7.24
N ASN A 196 -13.46 4.15 -7.67
CA ASN A 196 -14.62 4.92 -7.25
C ASN A 196 -14.87 4.81 -5.73
N SER A 197 -14.54 3.68 -5.08
CA SER A 197 -14.68 3.56 -3.63
C SER A 197 -13.70 4.46 -2.88
N PHE A 198 -12.47 4.64 -3.39
CA PHE A 198 -11.52 5.61 -2.85
C PHE A 198 -11.96 7.06 -3.08
N LEU A 199 -12.54 7.35 -4.25
CA LEU A 199 -13.02 8.69 -4.58
C LEU A 199 -14.21 9.15 -3.73
N LEU A 200 -15.07 8.23 -3.27
CA LEU A 200 -16.21 8.55 -2.41
C LEU A 200 -15.83 8.90 -0.98
N LYS A 201 -14.59 8.60 -0.58
CA LYS A 201 -14.07 8.86 0.76
C LYS A 201 -13.57 10.30 0.95
N GLN A 202 -13.25 10.97 -0.16
CA GLN A 202 -12.75 12.36 -0.21
C GLN A 202 -13.89 13.35 -0.45
#